data_AF-A0A2E7FKU5-F1
#
_entry.id   AF-A0A2E7FKU5-F1
#
_cell.length_a   1.000
_cell.length_b   1.000
_cell.length_c   1.000
_cell.angle_alpha   90.00
_cell.angle_beta   90.00
_cell.angle_gamma   90.00
#
_symmetry.space_group_name_H-M   'P 1'
#
loop_
_entity.id
_entity.type
_entity.pdbx_description
1 polymer ?
#
loop_
_entity_poly.entity_id
_entity_poly.type
_entity_poly.pdbx_seq_one_letter_code
_entity_poly.pdbx_strand_id
1 'polypeptide(L)' 'MVSVTDSQQVEGRNGIRFQADQSLSEIDASSFDMVFLPGGPGELPLAKNALITEIIQSYDHGSKFVAAI' A
#
# COMPACT_ATOMS: atom_id res chain seq x y z
N MET A 1 4.57 -7.05 -0.90
CA MET A 1 3.75 -6.10 -1.70
C MET A 1 2.30 -6.52 -1.58
N VAL A 2 1.40 -5.60 -1.26
CA VAL A 2 -0.03 -5.90 -1.09
C VAL A 2 -0.87 -5.25 -2.17
N SER A 3 -1.93 -5.94 -2.61
CA SER A 3 -2.95 -5.35 -3.47
C SER A 3 -3.99 -4.62 -2.63
N VAL A 4 -4.37 -3.43 -3.08
CA VAL A 4 -5.46 -2.63 -2.50
C VAL A 4 -6.79 -2.81 -3.24
N THR A 5 -6.80 -3.69 -4.25
CA THR A 5 -7.96 -4.03 -5.06
C THR A 5 -8.43 -5.45 -4.72
N ASP A 6 -9.58 -5.87 -5.25
CA ASP A 6 -10.12 -7.22 -5.04
C ASP A 6 -9.37 -8.31 -5.82
N SER A 7 -8.27 -7.97 -6.51
CA SER A 7 -7.43 -8.88 -7.30
C SER A 7 -5.97 -8.81 -6.85
N GLN A 8 -5.29 -9.95 -6.80
CA GLN A 8 -3.84 -9.97 -6.57
C GLN A 8 -3.04 -9.60 -7.83
N GLN A 9 -3.61 -9.70 -9.03
CA GLN A 9 -3.02 -9.10 -10.23
C GLN A 9 -3.49 -7.66 -10.39
N VAL A 10 -2.53 -6.74 -10.45
CA VAL A 10 -2.77 -5.30 -10.67
C VAL A 10 -1.96 -4.82 -11.87
N GLU A 11 -2.50 -3.86 -12.62
CA GLU A 11 -1.83 -3.27 -13.77
C GLU A 11 -1.33 -1.86 -13.42
N GLY A 12 -0.03 -1.62 -13.60
CA GLY A 12 0.57 -0.30 -13.43
C GLY A 12 0.32 0.60 -14.64
N ARG A 13 0.64 1.90 -14.51
CA ARG A 13 0.42 2.94 -15.54
C ARG A 13 0.83 2.54 -16.97
N ASN A 14 1.93 1.80 -17.10
CA ASN A 14 2.53 1.47 -18.40
C ASN A 14 2.14 0.06 -18.90
N GLY A 15 1.02 -0.50 -18.41
CA GLY A 15 0.53 -1.81 -18.85
C GLY A 15 1.30 -3.01 -18.28
N ILE A 16 2.23 -2.78 -17.36
CA ILE A 16 2.96 -3.85 -16.66
C ILE A 16 2.04 -4.44 -15.59
N ARG A 17 1.83 -5.75 -15.65
CA ARG A 17 1.08 -6.49 -14.64
C ARG A 17 2.00 -6.95 -13.52
N PHE A 18 1.60 -6.65 -12.30
CA PHE A 18 2.26 -7.07 -11.06
C PHE A 18 1.39 -8.10 -10.35
N GLN A 19 2.05 -9.11 -9.79
CA GLN A 19 1.43 -10.06 -8.89
C GLN A 19 1.75 -9.62 -7.46
N ALA A 20 0.73 -9.18 -6.71
CA ALA A 20 0.86 -8.92 -5.29
C ALA A 20 1.00 -10.23 -4.52
N ASP A 21 1.69 -10.17 -3.38
CA ASP A 21 1.91 -11.35 -2.52
C ASP A 21 0.65 -11.69 -1.74
N GLN A 22 -0.09 -10.66 -1.30
CA GLN A 22 -1.28 -10.75 -0.46
C GLN A 22 -2.25 -9.60 -0.73
N SER A 23 -3.49 -9.73 -0.26
CA SER A 23 -4.47 -8.65 -0.25
C SER A 23 -4.28 -7.76 0.99
N LEU A 24 -4.60 -6.46 0.89
CA LEU A 24 -4.54 -5.55 2.04
C LEU A 24 -5.40 -6.03 3.22
N SER A 25 -6.53 -6.69 2.95
CA SER A 25 -7.43 -7.25 3.98
C SER A 25 -6.88 -8.49 4.69
N GLU A 26 -5.81 -9.09 4.18
CA GLU A 26 -5.25 -10.35 4.70
C GLU A 26 -4.00 -10.13 5.56
N ILE A 27 -3.44 -8.91 5.55
CA ILE A 27 -2.23 -8.60 6.29
C ILE A 27 -2.51 -8.02 7.68
N ASP A 28 -1.64 -8.35 8.63
CA ASP A 28 -1.46 -7.56 9.84
C ASP A 28 -0.42 -6.47 9.55
N ALA A 29 -0.88 -5.24 9.31
CA ALA A 29 0.02 -4.14 9.05
C ALA A 29 0.99 -3.88 10.22
N SER A 30 0.74 -4.30 11.45
CA SER A 30 1.66 -4.09 12.57
C SER A 30 2.92 -4.96 12.50
N SER A 31 2.91 -6.03 11.69
CA SER A 31 4.02 -7.00 11.59
C SER A 31 5.19 -6.55 10.71
N PHE A 32 5.11 -5.38 10.06
CA PHE A 32 6.18 -4.85 9.20
C PHE A 32 6.90 -3.68 9.88
N ASP A 33 8.15 -3.43 9.46
CA ASP A 33 8.98 -2.33 10.01
C ASP A 33 8.84 -1.02 9.22
N MET A 34 8.30 -1.08 7.99
CA MET A 34 8.17 0.05 7.08
C MET A 34 6.93 -0.06 6.19
N VAL A 35 6.35 1.09 5.84
CA VAL A 35 5.43 1.24 4.71
C VAL A 35 6.09 2.04 3.58
N PHE A 36 6.01 1.53 2.36
CA PHE A 36 6.52 2.17 1.15
C PHE A 36 5.38 2.38 0.16
N LEU A 37 5.14 3.63 -0.23
CA LEU A 37 4.14 4.01 -1.23
C LEU A 37 4.80 4.29 -2.58
N PRO A 38 4.57 3.44 -3.60
CA PRO A 38 5.04 3.74 -4.94
C PRO A 38 4.19 4.85 -5.57
N GLY A 39 4.82 5.64 -6.43
CA GLY A 39 4.13 6.68 -7.16
C GLY A 39 3.32 6.21 -8.38
N GLY A 40 2.75 7.18 -9.08
CA GLY A 40 1.97 6.99 -10.30
C GLY A 40 0.51 7.46 -10.17
N PRO A 41 -0.25 7.42 -11.26
CA PRO A 41 -1.62 7.96 -11.32
C PRO A 41 -2.62 7.24 -10.40
N GLY A 42 -2.24 6.09 -9.82
CA GLY A 42 -3.03 5.35 -8.84
C GLY A 42 -2.96 5.88 -7.41
N GLU A 43 -2.15 6.90 -7.13
CA GLU A 43 -1.98 7.47 -5.78
C GLU A 43 -3.26 8.14 -5.22
N LEU A 44 -4.02 8.84 -6.06
CA LEU A 44 -5.23 9.56 -5.61
C LEU A 44 -6.31 8.61 -5.03
N PRO A 45 -6.58 7.44 -5.63
CA PRO A 45 -7.38 6.39 -4.99
C PRO A 45 -6.83 5.91 -3.65
N LEU A 46 -5.51 5.74 -3.51
CA LEU A 46 -4.88 5.28 -2.26
C LEU A 46 -5.12 6.27 -1.12
N ALA A 47 -4.99 7.57 -1.39
CA ALA A 47 -5.22 8.63 -0.42
C ALA A 47 -6.68 8.70 0.08
N LYS A 48 -7.64 8.13 -0.64
CA LYS A 48 -9.05 8.05 -0.23
C LYS A 48 -9.38 6.82 0.60
N ASN A 49 -8.46 5.86 0.69
CA ASN A 49 -8.66 4.64 1.46
C ASN A 49 -8.27 4.88 2.93
N ALA A 50 -9.28 4.90 3.80
CA ALA A 50 -9.10 5.18 5.23
C ALA A 50 -8.13 4.20 5.92
N LEU A 51 -8.12 2.92 5.53
CA LEU A 51 -7.22 1.93 6.10
C LEU A 51 -5.75 2.24 5.76
N ILE A 52 -5.48 2.71 4.54
CA ILE A 52 -4.12 3.10 4.13
C ILE A 52 -3.67 4.32 4.93
N THR A 53 -4.55 5.32 5.08
CA THR A 53 -4.25 6.50 5.90
C THR A 53 -3.96 6.12 7.36
N GLU A 54 -4.77 5.23 7.94
CA GLU A 54 -4.57 4.74 9.31
C GLU A 54 -3.25 3.99 9.48
N ILE A 55 -2.89 3.11 8.53
CA ILE A 55 -1.61 2.40 8.54
C ILE A 55 -0.46 3.41 8.49
N ILE A 56 -0.47 4.37 7.56
CA ILE A 56 0.60 5.37 7.44
C ILE A 56 0.74 6.19 8.73
N GLN A 57 -0.36 6.67 9.30
CA GLN A 57 -0.35 7.43 10.55
C GLN A 57 0.17 6.60 11.73
N SER A 58 -0.21 5.32 11.81
CA SER A 58 0.27 4.44 12.88
C SER A 58 1.78 4.22 12.79
N TYR A 59 2.35 4.19 11.57
CA TYR A 59 3.79 4.04 11.35
C TYR A 59 4.54 5.33 11.68
N ASP A 60 4.04 6.47 11.20
CA ASP A 60 4.61 7.80 11.45
C ASP A 60 4.64 8.11 12.96
N HIS A 61 3.55 7.84 13.69
CA HIS A 61 3.51 8.00 15.15
C HIS A 61 4.29 6.91 15.91
N GLY A 62 4.40 5.71 15.33
CA GLY A 62 5.01 4.53 15.96
C GLY A 62 6.53 4.46 15.86
N SER A 63 7.20 5.52 15.36
CA SER A 63 8.64 5.51 15.05
C SER A 63 9.05 4.44 14.03
N LYS A 64 8.11 4.01 13.17
CA LYS A 64 8.39 3.13 12.03
C LYS A 64 8.63 3.98 10.78
N PHE A 65 9.25 3.38 9.76
CA PHE A 65 9.58 4.13 8.56
C PHE A 65 8.38 4.27 7.61
N VAL A 66 8.20 5.48 7.10
CA VAL A 66 7.29 5.81 6.01
C VAL A 66 8.11 6.36 4.85
N ALA A 67 7.97 5.79 3.66
CA ALA A 67 8.66 6.25 2.45
C ALA A 67 7.68 6.34 1.27
N ALA A 68 7.90 7.30 0.38
CA ALA A 68 7.13 7.49 -0.84
C ALA A 68 8.00 8.06 -1.96
N ILE A 69 7.63 7.81 -3.22
CA ILE A 69 8.29 8.36 -4.43
C ILE A 69 7.29 8.77 -5.49
#